data_AF-A0A5K1CG68-F1
#
_entry.id   AF-A0A5K1CG68-F1
#
_cell.length_a   1.000
_cell.length_b   1.000
_cell.length_c   1.000
_cell.angle_alpha   90.00
_cell.angle_beta   90.00
_cell.angle_gamma   90.00
#
_symmetry.space_group_name_H-M   'P 1'
#
loop_
_entity.id
_entity.type
_entity.pdbx_description
1 polymer ?
#
loop_
_entity_poly.entity_id
_entity_poly.type
_entity_poly.pdbx_seq_one_letter_code
_entity_poly.pdbx_strand_id
1 'polypeptide(L)'
;MALVDVAVGVVFQQLWEIVRGLATQPGRFREQYQRLQQDLACLEPILARVPPAELNDVLRRGRELTEKCGKVSRWNFLKQKKYSKRLKKLDEEIDRFVRMHTLKKLEELTSKKSGIRRFFRCFACSSPSDPAERDRGEHS
;
A
#
# COMPACT_ATOMS: atom_id res chain seq x y z
N MET A 1 -23.91 5.22 2.06
CA MET A 1 -22.53 5.29 1.54
C MET A 1 -22.25 4.05 0.68
N ALA A 2 -22.82 3.93 -0.53
CA ALA A 2 -22.66 2.71 -1.34
C ALA A 2 -22.44 2.98 -2.84
N LEU A 3 -23.01 4.07 -3.39
CA LEU A 3 -22.88 4.41 -4.81
C LEU A 3 -21.42 4.66 -5.25
N VAL A 4 -20.60 5.27 -4.39
CA VAL A 4 -19.21 5.61 -4.75
C VAL A 4 -18.32 4.37 -4.75
N ASP A 5 -18.51 3.44 -3.81
CA ASP A 5 -17.78 2.17 -3.79
C ASP A 5 -18.13 1.29 -5.00
N VAL A 6 -19.42 1.26 -5.38
CA VAL A 6 -19.88 0.56 -6.58
C VAL A 6 -19.26 1.19 -7.84
N ALA A 7 -19.26 2.52 -7.94
CA ALA A 7 -18.67 3.21 -9.10
C ALA A 7 -17.17 2.93 -9.24
N VAL A 8 -16.42 2.96 -8.14
CA VAL A 8 -14.99 2.65 -8.14
C VAL A 8 -14.73 1.20 -8.56
N GLY A 9 -15.52 0.25 -8.04
CA GLY A 9 -15.44 -1.15 -8.43
C GLY A 9 -15.65 -1.37 -9.93
N VAL A 10 -16.64 -0.69 -10.52
CA VAL A 10 -16.89 -0.76 -11.97
C VAL A 10 -15.72 -0.20 -12.78
N VAL A 11 -15.19 0.97 -12.41
CA VAL A 11 -14.05 1.58 -13.12
C VAL A 11 -12.80 0.71 -13.00
N PHE A 12 -12.56 0.13 -11.82
CA PHE A 12 -11.47 -0.83 -11.60
C PHE A 12 -11.59 -2.04 -12.52
N GLN A 13 -12.77 -2.70 -12.55
CA GLN A 13 -12.99 -3.85 -13.43
C GLN A 13 -12.80 -3.51 -14.91
N GLN A 14 -13.31 -2.36 -15.35
CA GLN A 14 -13.12 -1.93 -16.74
C GLN A 14 -11.65 -1.72 -17.08
N LEU A 15 -10.91 -1.02 -16.21
CA LEU A 15 -9.47 -0.81 -16.40
C LEU A 15 -8.74 -2.15 -16.42
N TRP A 16 -9.06 -3.05 -15.49
CA TRP A 16 -8.47 -4.36 -15.38
C TRP A 16 -8.64 -5.20 -16.65
N GLU A 17 -9.86 -5.28 -17.21
CA GLU A 17 -10.10 -6.01 -18.45
C GLU A 17 -9.36 -5.42 -19.64
N ILE A 18 -9.31 -4.09 -19.76
CA ILE A 18 -8.56 -3.41 -20.83
C ILE A 18 -7.06 -3.73 -20.70
N VAL A 19 -6.49 -3.60 -19.50
CA VAL A 19 -5.06 -3.86 -19.26
C VAL A 19 -4.74 -5.33 -19.51
N ARG A 20 -5.57 -6.26 -19.04
CA ARG A 20 -5.42 -7.69 -19.29
C ARG A 20 -5.42 -8.00 -20.78
N GLY A 21 -6.38 -7.45 -21.53
CA GLY A 21 -6.47 -7.66 -22.98
C GLY A 21 -5.29 -7.07 -23.75
N LEU A 22 -4.68 -5.99 -23.25
CA LEU A 22 -3.50 -5.38 -23.89
C LEU A 22 -2.17 -6.02 -23.45
N ALA A 23 -2.11 -6.60 -22.26
CA ALA A 23 -0.92 -7.30 -21.75
C ALA A 23 -0.66 -8.62 -22.49
N THR A 24 -1.70 -9.26 -23.04
CA THR A 24 -1.55 -10.46 -23.88
C THR A 24 -1.12 -10.14 -25.30
N GLN A 25 -1.27 -8.89 -25.76
CA GLN A 25 -0.93 -8.51 -27.12
C GLN A 25 0.58 -8.25 -27.30
N PRO A 26 1.18 -8.70 -28.41
CA PRO A 26 2.54 -8.33 -28.75
C PRO A 26 2.59 -6.83 -29.09
N GLY A 27 3.36 -6.07 -28.31
CA GLY A 27 3.44 -4.63 -28.51
C GLY A 27 4.45 -3.95 -27.61
N ARG A 28 4.80 -2.72 -27.98
CA ARG A 28 5.79 -1.89 -27.29
C ARG A 28 5.40 -1.50 -25.86
N PHE A 29 4.12 -1.65 -25.54
CA PHE A 29 3.55 -1.34 -24.24
C PHE A 29 3.38 -2.57 -23.34
N ARG A 30 3.73 -3.76 -23.83
CA ARG A 30 3.44 -5.03 -23.16
C ARG A 30 3.98 -5.08 -21.73
N GLU A 31 5.25 -4.74 -21.55
CA GLU A 31 5.88 -4.74 -20.23
C GLU A 31 5.21 -3.73 -19.29
N GLN A 32 4.82 -2.55 -19.79
CA GLN A 32 4.09 -1.58 -18.97
C GLN A 32 2.71 -2.09 -18.58
N TYR A 33 1.99 -2.76 -19.48
CA TYR A 33 0.68 -3.33 -19.15
C TYR A 33 0.78 -4.49 -18.17
N GLN A 34 1.84 -5.31 -18.24
CA GLN A 34 2.07 -6.38 -17.28
C GLN A 34 2.36 -5.85 -15.88
N ARG A 35 3.17 -4.78 -15.76
CA ARG A 35 3.40 -4.11 -14.46
C ARG A 35 2.13 -3.51 -13.91
N LEU A 36 1.40 -2.77 -14.74
CA LEU A 36 0.13 -2.18 -14.36
C LEU A 36 -0.89 -3.26 -13.93
N GLN A 37 -0.89 -4.43 -14.58
CA GLN A 37 -1.70 -5.57 -14.17
C GLN A 37 -1.30 -6.10 -12.79
N GLN A 38 -0.02 -6.21 -12.48
CA GLN A 38 0.44 -6.63 -11.15
C GLN A 38 0.03 -5.62 -10.08
N ASP A 39 0.20 -4.33 -10.36
CA ASP A 39 -0.15 -3.25 -9.42
C ASP A 39 -1.65 -3.18 -9.16
N LEU A 40 -2.47 -3.36 -10.20
CA LEU A 40 -3.92 -3.45 -10.03
C LEU A 40 -4.34 -4.70 -9.23
N ALA A 41 -3.61 -5.82 -9.33
CA ALA A 41 -3.89 -7.02 -8.54
C ALA A 41 -3.64 -6.76 -7.05
N CYS A 42 -2.58 -6.02 -6.74
CA CYS A 42 -2.27 -5.58 -5.38
C CYS A 42 -3.31 -4.57 -4.85
N LEU A 43 -3.97 -3.83 -5.73
CA LEU A 43 -4.97 -2.82 -5.39
C LEU A 43 -6.34 -3.43 -5.06
N GLU A 44 -6.71 -4.57 -5.66
CA GLU A 44 -7.97 -5.29 -5.41
C GLU A 44 -8.32 -5.47 -3.92
N PRO A 45 -7.42 -6.02 -3.06
CA PRO A 45 -7.72 -6.17 -1.63
C PRO A 45 -7.76 -4.84 -0.86
N ILE A 46 -7.26 -3.75 -1.44
CA ILE A 46 -7.18 -2.41 -0.82
C ILE A 46 -8.46 -1.61 -1.12
N LEU A 47 -9.07 -1.83 -2.30
CA LEU A 47 -10.30 -1.18 -2.75
C LEU A 47 -11.45 -1.24 -1.74
N ALA A 48 -11.58 -2.34 -0.99
CA ALA A 48 -12.62 -2.51 0.03
C ALA A 48 -12.44 -1.63 1.28
N ARG A 49 -11.33 -0.87 1.39
CA ARG A 49 -10.91 -0.22 2.64
C ARG A 49 -10.57 1.26 2.50
N VAL A 50 -10.50 1.77 1.28
CA VAL A 50 -9.95 3.10 1.00
C VAL A 50 -11.05 4.05 0.55
N PRO A 51 -11.02 5.33 0.97
CA PRO A 51 -11.97 6.32 0.52
C PRO A 51 -12.08 6.33 -1.01
N PRO A 52 -13.27 6.15 -1.56
CA PRO A 52 -13.46 5.88 -2.98
C PRO A 52 -13.16 7.09 -3.88
N ALA A 53 -13.16 8.32 -3.34
CA ALA A 53 -12.97 9.53 -4.14
C ALA A 53 -11.59 9.66 -4.79
N GLU A 54 -10.51 9.54 -4.00
CA GLU A 54 -9.13 9.68 -4.52
C GLU A 54 -8.77 8.54 -5.49
N LEU A 55 -9.26 7.33 -5.18
CA LEU A 55 -9.00 6.15 -5.98
C LEU A 55 -9.74 6.18 -7.33
N ASN A 56 -10.98 6.69 -7.34
CA ASN A 56 -11.77 6.82 -8.57
C ASN A 56 -11.05 7.66 -9.63
N ASP A 57 -10.47 8.79 -9.22
CA ASP A 57 -9.78 9.68 -10.13
C ASP A 57 -8.55 9.04 -10.77
N VAL A 58 -7.76 8.32 -9.97
CA VAL A 58 -6.58 7.58 -10.47
C VAL A 58 -7.02 6.50 -11.46
N LEU A 59 -8.03 5.69 -11.10
CA LEU A 59 -8.52 4.60 -11.94
C LEU A 59 -9.15 5.11 -13.24
N ARG A 60 -9.92 6.20 -13.19
CA ARG A 60 -10.53 6.82 -14.37
C ARG A 60 -9.46 7.37 -15.32
N ARG A 61 -8.45 8.06 -14.79
CA ARG A 61 -7.29 8.51 -15.60
C ARG A 61 -6.56 7.32 -16.22
N GLY A 62 -6.41 6.23 -15.46
CA GLY A 62 -5.82 4.99 -15.96
C GLY A 62 -6.59 4.41 -17.13
N ARG A 63 -7.92 4.28 -17.00
CA ARG A 63 -8.82 3.78 -18.05
C ARG A 63 -8.66 4.58 -19.34
N GLU A 64 -8.81 5.90 -19.27
CA GLU A 64 -8.68 6.76 -20.44
C GLU A 64 -7.31 6.68 -21.10
N LEU A 65 -6.25 6.63 -20.29
CA LEU A 65 -4.89 6.56 -20.80
C LEU A 65 -4.64 5.25 -21.53
N THR A 66 -5.07 4.13 -20.95
CA THR A 66 -4.92 2.79 -21.53
C THR A 66 -5.73 2.66 -22.83
N GLU A 67 -6.97 3.17 -22.88
CA GLU A 67 -7.75 3.24 -24.12
C GLU A 67 -7.05 4.07 -25.20
N LYS A 68 -6.50 5.24 -24.82
CA LYS A 68 -5.75 6.10 -25.75
C LYS A 68 -4.50 5.39 -26.28
N CYS A 69 -3.77 4.68 -25.42
CA CYS A 69 -2.58 3.91 -25.80
C CYS A 69 -2.90 2.79 -26.80
N GLY A 70 -4.01 2.06 -26.61
CA GLY A 70 -4.47 1.02 -27.53
C GLY A 70 -4.78 1.52 -28.95
N LYS A 71 -5.14 2.80 -29.09
CA LYS A 71 -5.44 3.44 -30.38
C LYS A 71 -4.21 4.02 -31.08
N VAL A 72 -3.03 4.03 -30.46
CA VAL A 72 -1.82 4.60 -31.05
C VAL A 72 -1.25 3.65 -32.10
N SER A 73 -1.14 4.13 -33.34
CA SER A 73 -0.49 3.39 -34.42
C SER A 73 0.94 2.99 -34.06
N ARG A 74 1.34 1.77 -34.49
CA ARG A 74 2.69 1.22 -34.29
C ARG A 74 3.80 2.11 -34.85
N TRP A 75 3.49 2.89 -35.88
CA TRP A 75 4.44 3.77 -36.56
C TRP A 75 4.62 5.13 -35.88
N ASN A 76 3.74 5.51 -34.94
CA ASN A 76 3.82 6.81 -34.28
C ASN A 76 4.74 6.78 -33.06
N PHE A 77 6.05 6.71 -33.29
CA PHE A 77 7.07 6.59 -32.23
C PHE A 77 6.99 7.73 -31.20
N LEU A 78 6.80 8.98 -31.64
CA LEU A 78 6.73 10.14 -30.75
C LEU A 78 5.54 10.07 -29.79
N LYS A 79 4.34 9.75 -30.32
CA LYS A 79 3.16 9.53 -29.46
C LYS A 79 3.39 8.36 -28.53
N GLN A 80 3.98 7.25 -29.00
CA GLN A 80 4.25 6.11 -28.14
C GLN A 80 5.18 6.45 -26.97
N LYS A 81 6.27 7.17 -27.22
CA LYS A 81 7.18 7.62 -26.17
C LYS A 81 6.47 8.52 -25.15
N LYS A 82 5.61 9.44 -25.61
CA LYS A 82 4.80 10.30 -24.75
C LYS A 82 3.84 9.48 -23.87
N TYR A 83 3.14 8.52 -24.47
CA TYR A 83 2.19 7.66 -23.75
C TYR A 83 2.88 6.69 -22.79
N SER A 84 4.04 6.15 -23.15
CA SER A 84 4.85 5.30 -22.26
C SER A 84 5.25 6.06 -20.98
N LYS A 85 5.69 7.31 -21.10
CA LYS A 85 5.99 8.17 -19.93
C LYS A 85 4.76 8.40 -19.05
N ARG A 86 3.58 8.61 -19.66
CA ARG A 86 2.33 8.80 -18.92
C ARG A 86 1.88 7.52 -18.21
N LEU A 87 2.03 6.36 -18.87
CA LEU A 87 1.72 5.06 -18.26
C LEU A 87 2.63 4.79 -17.08
N LYS A 88 3.94 5.06 -17.22
CA LYS A 88 4.89 4.94 -16.10
C LYS A 88 4.51 5.83 -14.92
N LYS A 89 4.10 7.08 -15.17
CA LYS A 89 3.65 7.98 -14.10
C LYS A 89 2.39 7.46 -13.40
N LEU A 90 1.46 6.88 -14.15
CA LEU A 90 0.26 6.26 -13.58
C LEU A 90 0.63 5.05 -12.69
N ASP A 91 1.54 4.19 -13.16
CA ASP A 91 2.10 3.05 -12.41
C ASP A 91 2.66 3.53 -11.06
N GLU A 92 3.50 4.57 -11.08
CA GLU A 92 4.09 5.19 -9.89
C GLU A 92 3.04 5.81 -8.95
N GLU A 93 1.95 6.38 -9.47
CA GLU A 93 0.84 6.90 -8.68
C GLU A 93 0.07 5.76 -7.97
N ILE A 94 -0.20 4.66 -8.68
CA ILE A 94 -0.89 3.48 -8.13
C ILE A 94 -0.01 2.78 -7.10
N ASP A 95 1.26 2.53 -7.39
CA ASP A 95 2.21 1.91 -6.45
C ASP A 95 2.37 2.76 -5.17
N ARG A 96 2.49 4.09 -5.30
CA ARG A 96 2.54 4.99 -4.13
C ARG A 96 1.29 4.88 -3.28
N PHE A 97 0.12 4.80 -3.92
CA PHE A 97 -1.16 4.66 -3.24
C PHE A 97 -1.23 3.32 -2.47
N VAL A 98 -0.88 2.22 -3.14
CA VAL A 98 -0.80 0.87 -2.55
C VAL A 98 0.14 0.87 -1.34
N ARG A 99 1.34 1.44 -1.46
CA ARG A 99 2.32 1.50 -0.37
C ARG A 99 1.82 2.31 0.83
N MET A 100 1.27 3.49 0.59
CA MET A 100 0.73 4.35 1.65
C MET A 100 -0.36 3.63 2.45
N HIS A 101 -1.28 2.95 1.79
CA HIS A 101 -2.36 2.22 2.47
C HIS A 101 -1.89 0.91 3.12
N THR A 102 -0.87 0.26 2.56
CA THR A 102 -0.26 -0.93 3.16
C THR A 102 0.54 -0.58 4.43
N LEU A 103 1.27 0.54 4.43
CA LEU A 103 2.03 1.01 5.60
C LEU A 103 1.11 1.43 6.75
N LYS A 104 0.04 2.18 6.47
CA LYS A 104 -0.98 2.52 7.47
C LYS A 104 -1.54 1.27 8.17
N LYS A 105 -1.80 0.21 7.40
CA LYS A 105 -2.24 -1.09 7.94
C LYS A 105 -1.20 -1.72 8.87
N LEU A 106 0.09 -1.66 8.52
CA LEU A 106 1.16 -2.19 9.37
C LEU A 106 1.27 -1.41 10.69
N GLU A 107 1.16 -0.09 10.66
CA GLU A 107 1.16 0.77 11.85
C GLU A 107 -0.05 0.49 12.77
N GLU A 108 -1.24 0.30 12.21
CA GLU A 108 -2.42 -0.09 12.99
C GLU A 108 -2.25 -1.46 13.66
N LEU A 109 -1.60 -2.41 12.98
CA LEU A 109 -1.34 -3.75 13.50
C LEU A 109 -0.24 -3.75 14.57
N THR A 110 0.79 -2.92 14.43
CA THR A 110 1.85 -2.79 15.45
C THR A 110 1.35 -2.03 16.68
N SER A 111 0.48 -1.03 16.50
CA SER A 111 -0.18 -0.30 17.60
C SER A 111 -1.16 -1.19 18.39
N LYS A 112 -1.87 -2.11 17.72
CA LYS A 112 -2.71 -3.12 18.40
C LYS A 112 -1.90 -4.15 19.20
N LYS A 113 -0.67 -4.46 18.77
CA LYS A 113 0.24 -5.40 19.49
C LYS A 113 0.95 -4.75 20.68
N SER A 114 1.20 -3.44 20.67
CA SER A 114 1.81 -2.73 21.81
C SER A 114 0.83 -2.52 22.98
N GLY A 115 -0.48 -2.67 22.76
CA GLY A 115 -1.50 -2.66 23.82
C GLY A 115 -1.45 -3.84 24.82
N ILE A 116 -0.66 -4.89 24.55
CA ILE A 116 -0.58 -6.09 25.40
C ILE A 116 0.62 -6.05 26.39
N ARG A 117 1.46 -5.01 26.39
CA ARG A 117 2.59 -4.91 27.33
C ARG A 117 2.45 -3.76 28.33
N ARG A 118 1.41 -3.83 29.16
CA ARG A 118 1.44 -3.26 30.53
C ARG A 118 0.92 -4.31 31.51
N PHE A 119 1.66 -5.40 31.65
CA PHE A 119 1.43 -6.40 32.68
C PHE A 119 2.73 -6.78 33.40
N PHE A 120 3.62 -5.81 33.62
CA PHE A 120 4.72 -5.97 34.59
C PHE A 120 5.00 -4.61 35.24
N ARG A 121 4.09 -4.21 36.13
CA ARG A 121 4.37 -3.18 37.13
C ARG A 121 3.66 -3.56 38.41
N CYS A 122 4.29 -4.44 39.19
CA CYS A 122 4.18 -4.54 40.64
C CYS A 122 5.03 -5.70 41.15
N PHE A 123 6.22 -5.36 41.65
CA PHE A 123 6.84 -5.91 42.86
C PHE A 123 7.97 -4.90 43.15
N ALA A 124 7.67 -3.72 43.69
CA ALA A 124 7.61 -3.50 45.14
C ALA A 124 8.76 -4.26 45.82
N CYS A 125 9.90 -3.60 45.97
CA CYS A 125 10.28 -2.98 47.25
C CYS A 125 10.50 -4.02 48.35
N SER A 126 11.70 -4.60 48.36
CA SER A 126 12.37 -5.03 49.60
C SER A 126 13.85 -4.69 49.46
N SER A 127 14.18 -3.41 49.62
CA SER A 127 15.51 -3.03 50.08
C SER A 127 15.58 -3.39 51.57
N PRO A 128 16.47 -4.27 52.03
CA PRO A 128 16.84 -4.29 53.43
C PRO A 128 17.83 -3.15 53.65
N SER A 129 17.38 -2.17 54.42
CA SER A 129 18.22 -1.12 54.98
C SER A 129 19.36 -1.74 55.79
N ASP A 130 20.60 -1.38 55.46
CA ASP A 130 21.63 -1.19 56.50
C ASP A 130 21.15 -0.05 57.41
N PRO A 131 21.31 -0.10 58.75
CA PRO A 131 22.65 -0.05 59.34
C PRO A 131 22.87 -0.71 60.73
N ALA A 132 24.15 -0.93 61.04
CA ALA A 132 24.81 -0.83 62.35
C ALA A 132 24.41 -1.79 63.49
N GLU A 133 25.34 -2.65 63.89
CA GLU A 133 25.81 -2.62 65.28
C GLU A 133 27.26 -3.11 65.42
N ARG A 134 27.95 -2.44 66.34
CA ARG A 134 29.37 -2.48 66.69
C ARG A 134 29.38 -2.89 68.15
N ASP A 135 29.98 -4.01 68.56
CA ASP A 135 30.87 -4.03 69.73
C ASP A 135 31.66 -5.34 69.95
N ARG A 136 32.83 -5.14 70.59
CA ARG A 136 33.75 -6.00 71.37
C ARG A 136 33.33 -7.46 71.64
N GLY A 137 34.21 -8.45 71.67
CA GLY A 137 35.58 -8.48 72.19
C GLY A 137 35.70 -9.63 73.22
N GLU A 138 36.93 -10.12 73.40
CA GLU A 138 37.44 -11.00 74.47
C GLU A 138 37.43 -12.54 74.29
N HIS A 139 38.68 -13.05 74.22
CA HIS A 139 39.29 -14.15 75.00
C HIS A 139 38.68 -15.56 74.93
N SER A 140 39.45 -16.52 74.38
CA SER A 140 40.32 -17.40 75.18
C SER A 140 41.30 -18.19 74.30
#